data_AF-A0A4P2VD17-F1
#
_entry.id   AF-A0A4P2VD17-F1
#
_cell.length_a   1.000
_cell.length_b   1.000
_cell.length_c   1.000
_cell.angle_alpha   90.00
_cell.angle_beta   90.00
_cell.angle_gamma   90.00
#
_symmetry.space_group_name_H-M   'P 1'
#
loop_
_entity.id
_entity.type
_entity.pdbx_description
1 polymer ?
#
loop_
_entity_poly.entity_id
_entity_poly.type
_entity_poly.pdbx_seq_one_letter_code
_entity_poly.pdbx_strand_id
1 'polypeptide(L)'
;MELKPFTFGFYSGNSPARGLIASALLDKSLKDRYGGRVPVRGIAIVDRADADMDKLVGRTLEALSNAGVDVPPARVISVGPGLDVDAYVLFTRYEDIKSAGGRPVHFLGDLAGLPGHEVDDTFGDFSQLVPVLSDMIARALPSMLLMARYKHMGDIMVTLADLVERHRSAQGKMSNQSKDFSAAAASVEVLENLIFGLAAPDGPIRKYAEAYGNVCMCGGTMQLVSERYRDGIYELTFMCNRCGRKVTRYH
;
A
#
# COMPACT_ATOMS: atom_id res chain seq x y z
N MET A 1 5.54 15.77 6.45
CA MET A 1 4.38 15.18 5.73
C MET A 1 4.35 13.66 5.93
N GLU A 2 3.24 13.11 6.38
CA GLU A 2 3.02 11.65 6.50
C GLU A 2 2.60 11.10 5.14
N LEU A 3 3.11 9.93 4.74
CA LEU A 3 2.74 9.32 3.46
C LEU A 3 1.31 8.77 3.59
N LYS A 4 0.37 9.21 2.76
CA LYS A 4 -0.97 8.63 2.76
C LYS A 4 -0.85 7.15 2.35
N PRO A 5 -1.27 6.20 3.20
CA PRO A 5 -1.14 4.80 2.87
C PRO A 5 -2.07 4.39 1.73
N PHE A 6 -1.62 3.50 0.87
CA PHE A 6 -2.50 2.76 -0.04
C PHE A 6 -3.37 1.82 0.79
N THR A 7 -4.69 1.93 0.66
CA THR A 7 -5.63 1.17 1.49
C THR A 7 -6.30 0.06 0.71
N PHE A 8 -6.01 -1.19 1.09
CA PHE A 8 -6.75 -2.35 0.61
C PHE A 8 -7.98 -2.59 1.49
N GLY A 9 -9.16 -2.61 0.87
CA GLY A 9 -10.39 -3.05 1.49
C GLY A 9 -10.59 -4.54 1.26
N PHE A 10 -10.30 -5.36 2.27
CA PHE A 10 -10.58 -6.80 2.23
C PHE A 10 -12.05 -7.03 2.55
N TYR A 11 -12.85 -7.23 1.50
CA TYR A 11 -14.28 -7.42 1.65
C TYR A 11 -14.61 -8.87 1.95
N SER A 12 -15.32 -9.13 3.04
CA SER A 12 -15.59 -10.48 3.53
C SER A 12 -17.08 -10.78 3.73
N GLY A 13 -17.96 -10.00 3.10
CA GLY A 13 -19.41 -10.19 3.15
C GLY A 13 -19.95 -10.02 4.57
N ASN A 14 -20.65 -11.03 5.10
CA ASN A 14 -21.30 -10.96 6.41
C ASN A 14 -20.36 -11.25 7.60
N SER A 15 -19.20 -11.86 7.36
CA SER A 15 -18.26 -12.27 8.42
C SER A 15 -17.00 -11.43 8.34
N PRO A 16 -16.43 -10.94 9.46
CA PRO A 16 -15.22 -10.13 9.44
C PRO A 16 -13.96 -10.99 9.34
N ALA A 17 -14.06 -12.32 9.51
CA ALA A 17 -12.91 -13.19 9.76
C ALA A 17 -11.87 -13.16 8.62
N ARG A 18 -12.30 -13.38 7.37
CA ARG A 18 -11.41 -13.38 6.19
C ARG A 18 -10.70 -12.04 6.02
N GLY A 19 -11.46 -10.94 6.11
CA GLY A 19 -10.91 -9.59 5.98
C GLY A 19 -9.92 -9.24 7.10
N LEU A 20 -10.24 -9.59 8.35
CA LEU A 20 -9.37 -9.36 9.49
C LEU A 20 -8.07 -10.15 9.39
N ILE A 21 -8.16 -11.44 9.05
CA ILE A 21 -6.99 -12.30 8.90
C ILE A 21 -6.10 -11.81 7.75
N ALA A 22 -6.69 -11.51 6.59
CA ALA A 22 -5.95 -10.99 5.45
C ALA A 22 -5.25 -9.66 5.76
N SER A 23 -5.94 -8.74 6.46
CA SER A 23 -5.37 -7.47 6.89
C SER A 23 -4.19 -7.66 7.85
N ALA A 24 -4.33 -8.52 8.86
CA ALA A 24 -3.26 -8.79 9.82
C ALA A 24 -2.04 -9.47 9.16
N LEU A 25 -2.28 -10.40 8.24
CA LEU A 25 -1.22 -11.08 7.49
C LEU A 25 -0.50 -10.15 6.52
N LEU A 26 -1.22 -9.18 5.92
CA LEU A 26 -0.61 -8.13 5.11
C LEU A 26 0.34 -7.29 5.97
N ASP A 27 -0.13 -6.80 7.12
CA ASP A 27 0.67 -5.99 8.04
C ASP A 27 1.91 -6.76 8.54
N LYS A 28 1.74 -8.03 8.93
CA LYS A 28 2.85 -8.92 9.29
C LYS A 28 3.84 -9.07 8.14
N SER A 29 3.37 -9.33 6.92
CA SER A 29 4.23 -9.49 5.75
C SER A 29 5.03 -8.22 5.42
N LEU A 30 4.41 -7.04 5.59
CA LEU A 30 5.07 -5.75 5.41
C LEU A 30 6.09 -5.48 6.53
N LYS A 31 5.77 -5.84 7.77
CA LYS A 31 6.69 -5.75 8.92
C LYS A 31 7.90 -6.66 8.74
N ASP A 32 7.67 -7.93 8.44
CA ASP A 32 8.72 -8.95 8.34
C ASP A 32 9.65 -8.71 7.14
N ARG A 33 9.10 -8.35 5.97
CA ARG A 33 9.89 -8.18 4.73
C ARG A 33 10.43 -6.76 4.53
N TYR A 34 9.71 -5.74 5.02
CA TYR A 34 10.02 -4.33 4.72
C TYR A 34 10.15 -3.45 5.97
N GLY A 35 10.13 -4.03 7.18
CA GLY A 35 10.28 -3.30 8.43
C GLY A 35 9.11 -2.35 8.74
N GLY A 36 7.94 -2.57 8.13
CA GLY A 36 6.71 -1.79 8.40
C GLY A 36 6.73 -0.36 7.85
N ARG A 37 7.64 -0.04 6.93
CA ARG A 37 7.81 1.32 6.39
C ARG A 37 7.02 1.58 5.12
N VAL A 38 6.51 0.53 4.49
CA VAL A 38 5.72 0.66 3.26
C VAL A 38 4.38 1.29 3.64
N PRO A 39 3.98 2.42 3.02
CA PRO A 39 2.71 3.08 3.28
C PRO A 39 1.57 2.30 2.62
N VAL A 40 1.31 1.09 3.12
CA VAL A 40 0.22 0.20 2.70
C VAL A 40 -0.49 -0.27 3.97
N ARG A 41 -1.81 -0.35 3.93
CA ARG A 41 -2.62 -0.87 5.04
C ARG A 41 -3.78 -1.72 4.51
N GLY A 42 -4.18 -2.71 5.30
CA GLY A 42 -5.43 -3.43 5.12
C GLY A 42 -6.54 -2.89 6.03
N ILE A 43 -7.78 -3.01 5.59
CA ILE A 43 -8.97 -2.91 6.45
C ILE A 43 -9.95 -4.04 6.12
N ALA A 44 -10.68 -4.53 7.11
CA ALA A 44 -11.72 -5.53 6.91
C ALA A 44 -13.05 -4.83 6.62
N ILE A 45 -13.71 -5.20 5.53
CA ILE A 45 -14.97 -4.60 5.09
C ILE A 45 -16.07 -5.66 5.11
N VAL A 46 -17.19 -5.34 5.72
CA VAL A 46 -18.34 -6.25 5.92
C VAL A 46 -19.63 -5.56 5.51
N ASP A 47 -20.66 -6.31 5.12
CA ASP A 47 -21.95 -5.74 4.70
C ASP A 47 -22.63 -4.96 5.82
N ARG A 48 -22.55 -5.48 7.06
CA ARG A 48 -23.11 -4.86 8.26
C ARG A 48 -22.19 -5.13 9.45
N ALA A 49 -22.01 -4.13 10.31
CA ALA A 49 -21.41 -4.32 11.62
C ALA A 49 -22.53 -4.31 12.65
N ASP A 50 -22.78 -5.46 13.28
CA ASP A 50 -23.75 -5.64 14.35
C ASP A 50 -23.08 -6.26 15.60
N ALA A 51 -23.86 -6.47 16.66
CA ALA A 51 -23.35 -6.94 17.95
C ALA A 51 -22.75 -8.36 17.91
N ASP A 52 -23.13 -9.19 16.94
CA ASP A 52 -22.59 -10.54 16.80
C ASP A 52 -21.15 -10.53 16.24
N MET A 53 -20.73 -9.41 15.65
CA MET A 53 -19.38 -9.23 15.11
C MET A 53 -18.30 -9.23 16.18
N ASP A 54 -18.57 -8.72 17.38
CA ASP A 54 -17.56 -8.67 18.45
C ASP A 54 -17.10 -10.08 18.85
N LYS A 55 -18.03 -11.05 18.86
CA LYS A 55 -17.73 -12.45 19.13
C LYS A 55 -16.90 -13.09 18.01
N LEU A 56 -17.24 -12.79 16.75
CA LEU A 56 -16.48 -13.27 15.59
C LEU A 56 -15.07 -12.66 15.53
N VAL A 57 -14.96 -11.37 15.82
CA VAL A 57 -13.68 -10.66 15.96
C VAL A 57 -12.84 -11.34 17.03
N GLY A 58 -13.36 -11.52 18.25
CA GLY A 58 -12.62 -12.14 19.35
C GLY A 58 -12.04 -13.52 18.98
N ARG A 59 -12.86 -14.39 18.36
CA ARG A 59 -12.42 -15.71 17.88
C ARG A 59 -11.39 -15.63 16.74
N THR A 60 -11.51 -14.63 15.87
CA THR A 60 -10.54 -14.39 14.81
C THR A 60 -9.19 -13.94 15.38
N LEU A 61 -9.21 -13.06 16.38
CA LEU A 61 -8.00 -12.61 17.07
C LEU A 61 -7.31 -13.75 17.82
N GLU A 62 -8.09 -14.64 18.45
CA GLU A 62 -7.56 -15.85 19.07
C GLU A 62 -6.88 -16.77 18.05
N ALA A 63 -7.50 -17.00 16.90
CA ALA A 63 -6.90 -17.79 15.82
C ALA A 63 -5.59 -17.18 15.28
N LEU A 64 -5.55 -15.85 15.10
CA LEU A 64 -4.33 -15.13 14.70
C LEU A 64 -3.22 -15.23 15.76
N SER A 65 -3.58 -15.07 17.03
CA SER A 65 -2.65 -15.22 18.16
C SER A 65 -2.06 -16.63 18.21
N ASN A 66 -2.90 -17.67 18.09
CA ASN A 66 -2.47 -19.07 18.06
C ASN A 66 -1.55 -19.38 16.87
N ALA A 67 -1.68 -18.64 15.76
CA ALA A 67 -0.81 -18.74 14.59
C ALA A 67 0.47 -17.87 14.68
N GLY A 68 0.73 -17.22 15.83
CA GLY A 68 1.89 -16.35 16.01
C GLY A 68 1.86 -15.11 15.12
N VAL A 69 0.67 -14.57 14.84
CA VAL A 69 0.48 -13.32 14.13
C VAL A 69 0.15 -12.24 15.15
N ASP A 70 1.02 -11.23 15.26
CA ASP A 70 0.72 -10.02 16.04
C ASP A 70 -0.59 -9.43 15.51
N VAL A 71 -1.55 -9.20 16.41
CA VAL A 71 -2.85 -8.63 16.07
C VAL A 71 -2.73 -7.10 16.08
N PRO A 72 -2.67 -6.41 14.93
CA PRO A 72 -2.84 -4.96 14.91
C PRO A 72 -4.30 -4.62 15.29
N PRO A 73 -4.60 -3.36 15.65
CA PRO A 73 -5.99 -2.90 15.73
C PRO A 73 -6.61 -2.88 14.32
N ALA A 74 -6.99 -4.06 13.83
CA ALA A 74 -7.65 -4.21 12.56
C ALA A 74 -9.04 -3.58 12.65
N ARG A 75 -9.32 -2.65 11.73
CA ARG A 75 -10.59 -1.93 11.69
C ARG A 75 -11.57 -2.73 10.85
N VAL A 76 -12.64 -3.21 11.49
CA VAL A 76 -13.83 -3.70 10.80
C VAL A 76 -14.68 -2.48 10.46
N ILE A 77 -15.01 -2.30 9.18
CA ILE A 77 -15.83 -1.18 8.71
C ILE A 77 -16.99 -1.75 7.90
N SER A 78 -18.20 -1.26 8.14
CA SER A 78 -19.34 -1.61 7.29
C SER A 78 -19.22 -0.95 5.93
N VAL A 79 -19.63 -1.67 4.89
CA VAL A 79 -19.80 -1.14 3.55
C VAL A 79 -20.71 0.09 3.59
N GLY A 80 -20.25 1.20 3.00
CA GLY A 80 -21.03 2.43 2.95
C GLY A 80 -20.46 3.49 2.02
N PRO A 81 -21.27 4.50 1.65
CA PRO A 81 -20.80 5.62 0.84
C PRO A 81 -19.73 6.42 1.60
N GLY A 82 -18.60 6.71 0.93
CA GLY A 82 -17.49 7.49 1.50
C GLY A 82 -16.37 6.67 2.13
N LEU A 83 -16.36 5.34 1.97
CA LEU A 83 -15.22 4.50 2.34
C LEU A 83 -13.99 4.87 1.49
N ASP A 84 -12.96 5.43 2.13
CA ASP A 84 -11.70 5.82 1.48
C ASP A 84 -10.76 4.61 1.38
N VAL A 85 -11.10 3.69 0.48
CA VAL A 85 -10.21 2.61 0.03
C VAL A 85 -9.75 2.84 -1.40
N ASP A 86 -8.54 2.39 -1.68
CA ASP A 86 -7.92 2.53 -3.00
C ASP A 86 -8.26 1.36 -3.91
N ALA A 87 -8.41 0.16 -3.34
CA ALA A 87 -8.81 -1.04 -4.06
C ALA A 87 -9.54 -2.01 -3.12
N TYR A 88 -10.51 -2.73 -3.66
CA TYR A 88 -11.17 -3.84 -2.97
C TYR A 88 -10.52 -5.17 -3.34
N VAL A 89 -10.41 -6.06 -2.36
CA VAL A 89 -9.93 -7.43 -2.54
C VAL A 89 -11.03 -8.38 -2.06
N LEU A 90 -11.47 -9.25 -2.98
CA LEU A 90 -12.49 -10.28 -2.77
C LEU A 90 -11.83 -11.63 -2.50
N PHE A 91 -12.51 -12.46 -1.73
CA PHE A 91 -12.08 -13.82 -1.41
C PHE A 91 -12.78 -14.87 -2.28
N THR A 92 -13.95 -14.56 -2.83
CA THR A 92 -14.67 -15.41 -3.80
C THR A 92 -15.15 -14.58 -4.99
N ARG A 93 -15.43 -15.21 -6.14
CA ARG A 93 -15.95 -14.49 -7.32
C ARG A 93 -17.43 -14.13 -7.21
N TYR A 94 -18.14 -14.74 -6.26
CA TYR A 94 -19.57 -14.52 -6.03
C TYR A 94 -19.84 -13.33 -5.10
N GLU A 95 -18.80 -12.76 -4.48
CA GLU A 95 -18.88 -11.55 -3.68
C GLU A 95 -19.15 -10.33 -4.58
N ASP A 96 -20.40 -9.83 -4.55
CA ASP A 96 -20.80 -8.64 -5.29
C ASP A 96 -20.74 -7.39 -4.40
N ILE A 97 -19.68 -6.58 -4.57
CA ILE A 97 -19.59 -5.27 -3.92
C ILE A 97 -20.38 -4.26 -4.75
N LYS A 98 -21.68 -4.17 -4.47
CA LYS A 98 -22.60 -3.21 -5.11
C LYS A 98 -22.21 -1.74 -4.95
N SER A 99 -21.37 -1.43 -3.97
CA SER A 99 -20.99 -0.08 -3.56
C SER A 99 -19.48 0.18 -3.65
N ALA A 100 -18.79 -0.46 -4.59
CA ALA A 100 -17.37 -0.19 -4.82
C ALA A 100 -17.09 1.25 -5.27
N GLY A 101 -18.11 2.04 -5.61
CA GLY A 101 -17.98 3.47 -5.89
C GLY A 101 -17.02 3.79 -7.05
N GLY A 102 -16.89 2.87 -8.01
CA GLY A 102 -15.94 2.97 -9.13
C GLY A 102 -14.49 2.67 -8.78
N ARG A 103 -14.21 2.20 -7.55
CA ARG A 103 -12.88 1.73 -7.16
C ARG A 103 -12.57 0.36 -7.80
N PRO A 104 -11.30 0.08 -8.10
CA PRO A 104 -10.91 -1.21 -8.65
C PRO A 104 -11.21 -2.34 -7.66
N VAL A 105 -11.69 -3.45 -8.19
CA VAL A 105 -12.03 -4.67 -7.46
C VAL A 105 -11.15 -5.79 -8.00
N HIS A 106 -10.45 -6.47 -7.10
CA HIS A 106 -9.56 -7.56 -7.42
C HIS A 106 -9.94 -8.82 -6.67
N PHE A 107 -9.75 -9.97 -7.30
CA PHE A 107 -9.89 -11.25 -6.64
C PHE A 107 -8.54 -11.68 -6.05
N LEU A 108 -8.51 -12.12 -4.79
CA LEU A 108 -7.27 -12.48 -4.09
C LEU A 108 -6.53 -13.61 -4.81
N GLY A 109 -7.24 -14.61 -5.34
CA GLY A 109 -6.66 -15.69 -6.13
C GLY A 109 -5.94 -15.17 -7.39
N ASP A 110 -6.51 -14.19 -8.10
CA ASP A 110 -5.88 -13.60 -9.28
C ASP A 110 -4.59 -12.86 -8.89
N LEU A 111 -4.62 -12.09 -7.79
CA LEU A 111 -3.42 -11.39 -7.27
C LEU A 111 -2.32 -12.36 -6.85
N ALA A 112 -2.69 -13.54 -6.33
CA ALA A 112 -1.80 -14.61 -5.90
C ALA A 112 -1.31 -15.51 -7.04
N GLY A 113 -1.73 -15.28 -8.29
CA GLY A 113 -1.40 -16.15 -9.43
C GLY A 113 -2.13 -17.50 -9.41
N LEU A 114 -3.22 -17.59 -8.65
CA LEU A 114 -4.05 -18.78 -8.44
C LEU A 114 -5.52 -18.46 -8.77
N PRO A 115 -5.87 -18.19 -10.05
CA PRO A 115 -7.18 -17.66 -10.44
C PRO A 115 -8.38 -18.58 -10.12
N GLY A 116 -8.15 -19.86 -9.86
CA GLY A 116 -9.18 -20.82 -9.44
C GLY A 116 -9.32 -21.03 -7.93
N HIS A 117 -8.50 -20.37 -7.11
CA HIS A 117 -8.50 -20.59 -5.65
C HIS A 117 -9.31 -19.51 -4.94
N GLU A 118 -10.50 -19.88 -4.49
CA GLU A 118 -11.37 -19.08 -3.65
C GLU A 118 -11.15 -19.40 -2.16
N VAL A 119 -11.44 -18.43 -1.29
CA VAL A 119 -11.44 -18.62 0.16
C VAL A 119 -12.85 -18.40 0.69
N ASP A 120 -13.53 -19.52 0.89
CA ASP A 120 -14.87 -19.53 1.48
C ASP A 120 -14.83 -19.12 2.95
N ASP A 121 -15.97 -18.59 3.41
CA ASP A 121 -16.15 -18.30 4.83
C ASP A 121 -16.27 -19.61 5.59
N THR A 122 -15.34 -19.86 6.51
CA THR A 122 -15.43 -21.02 7.38
C THR A 122 -16.41 -20.66 8.50
N PHE A 123 -17.49 -21.43 8.64
CA PHE A 123 -18.53 -21.26 9.67
C PHE A 123 -18.02 -21.52 11.11
N GLY A 124 -16.94 -20.85 11.51
CA GLY A 124 -16.33 -20.90 12.84
C GLY A 124 -15.02 -21.67 12.97
N ASP A 125 -14.48 -22.31 11.93
CA ASP A 125 -13.11 -22.88 11.99
C ASP A 125 -12.10 -21.92 11.36
N PHE A 126 -11.68 -20.93 12.14
CA PHE A 126 -10.70 -19.93 11.70
C PHE A 126 -9.26 -20.45 11.75
N SER A 127 -9.02 -21.60 12.38
CA SER A 127 -7.67 -22.17 12.51
C SER A 127 -7.11 -22.66 11.17
N GLN A 128 -7.97 -23.17 10.29
CA GLN A 128 -7.61 -23.55 8.93
C GLN A 128 -7.56 -22.35 7.97
N LEU A 129 -8.28 -21.28 8.31
CA LEU A 129 -8.35 -20.07 7.48
C LEU A 129 -7.04 -19.28 7.50
N VAL A 130 -6.35 -19.22 8.64
CA VAL A 130 -5.07 -18.48 8.76
C VAL A 130 -3.97 -19.06 7.88
N PRO A 131 -3.67 -20.38 7.85
CA PRO A 131 -2.69 -20.96 6.93
C PRO A 131 -2.99 -20.72 5.45
N VAL A 132 -4.26 -20.87 5.04
CA VAL A 132 -4.68 -20.66 3.64
C VAL A 132 -4.46 -19.20 3.22
N LEU A 133 -4.95 -18.26 4.03
CA LEU A 133 -4.75 -16.84 3.76
C LEU A 133 -3.29 -16.41 3.89
N SER A 134 -2.49 -17.07 4.72
CA SER A 134 -1.05 -16.80 4.84
C SER A 134 -0.31 -17.05 3.52
N ASP A 135 -0.54 -18.20 2.87
CA ASP A 135 0.06 -18.50 1.57
C ASP A 135 -0.46 -17.54 0.48
N MET A 136 -1.78 -17.33 0.42
CA MET A 136 -2.37 -16.44 -0.58
C MET A 136 -1.90 -14.99 -0.46
N ILE A 137 -1.84 -14.44 0.75
CA ILE A 137 -1.33 -13.08 0.97
C ILE A 137 0.16 -13.01 0.66
N ALA A 138 0.95 -14.01 1.02
CA ALA A 138 2.38 -14.06 0.71
C ALA A 138 2.64 -14.02 -0.81
N ARG A 139 1.80 -14.71 -1.59
CA ARG A 139 1.83 -14.73 -3.07
C ARG A 139 1.24 -13.47 -3.71
N ALA A 140 0.20 -12.90 -3.12
CA ALA A 140 -0.46 -11.69 -3.62
C ALA A 140 0.32 -10.41 -3.29
N LEU A 141 1.19 -10.44 -2.27
CA LEU A 141 1.95 -9.28 -1.80
C LEU A 141 2.71 -8.53 -2.90
N PRO A 142 3.42 -9.18 -3.85
CA PRO A 142 4.07 -8.47 -4.94
C PRO A 142 3.10 -7.65 -5.81
N SER A 143 1.99 -8.25 -6.22
CA SER A 143 0.91 -7.59 -6.98
C SER A 143 0.32 -6.42 -6.19
N MET A 144 0.06 -6.62 -4.90
CA MET A 144 -0.43 -5.57 -3.99
C MET A 144 0.55 -4.39 -3.87
N LEU A 145 1.84 -4.68 -3.69
CA LEU A 145 2.88 -3.66 -3.62
C LEU A 145 3.04 -2.89 -4.93
N LEU A 146 2.90 -3.57 -6.06
CA LEU A 146 2.96 -2.96 -7.37
C LEU A 146 1.82 -1.94 -7.56
N MET A 147 0.58 -2.31 -7.22
CA MET A 147 -0.57 -1.40 -7.25
C MET A 147 -0.36 -0.17 -6.35
N ALA A 148 0.11 -0.39 -5.12
CA ALA A 148 0.43 0.70 -4.20
C ALA A 148 1.48 1.66 -4.77
N ARG A 149 2.56 1.09 -5.32
CA ARG A 149 3.65 1.86 -5.93
C ARG A 149 3.18 2.67 -7.13
N TYR A 150 2.33 2.12 -7.98
CA TYR A 150 1.77 2.84 -9.13
C TYR A 150 0.95 4.05 -8.67
N LYS A 151 0.09 3.88 -7.67
CA LYS A 151 -0.67 5.00 -7.11
C LYS A 151 0.27 6.08 -6.55
N HIS A 152 1.19 5.70 -5.66
CA HIS A 152 2.07 6.68 -5.02
C HIS A 152 2.97 7.42 -6.01
N MET A 153 3.42 6.72 -7.06
CA MET A 153 4.14 7.37 -8.15
C MET A 153 3.22 8.32 -8.93
N GLY A 154 1.97 7.95 -9.19
CA GLY A 154 0.96 8.82 -9.77
C GLY A 154 0.75 10.10 -8.95
N ASP A 155 0.63 9.98 -7.63
CA ASP A 155 0.49 11.12 -6.70
C ASP A 155 1.71 12.06 -6.77
N ILE A 156 2.93 11.51 -6.84
CA ILE A 156 4.15 12.29 -7.05
C ILE A 156 4.10 13.00 -8.41
N MET A 157 3.71 12.31 -9.48
CA MET A 157 3.63 12.89 -10.83
C MET A 157 2.61 14.02 -10.92
N VAL A 158 1.45 13.89 -10.26
CA VAL A 158 0.45 14.97 -10.14
C VAL A 158 1.05 16.18 -9.42
N THR A 159 1.78 15.94 -8.33
CA THR A 159 2.45 17.01 -7.57
C THR A 159 3.51 17.73 -8.42
N LEU A 160 4.30 16.98 -9.20
CA LEU A 160 5.29 17.53 -10.12
C LEU A 160 4.63 18.30 -11.27
N ALA A 161 3.52 17.80 -11.81
CA ALA A 161 2.76 18.49 -12.85
C ALA A 161 2.18 19.82 -12.36
N ASP A 162 1.61 19.86 -11.16
CA ASP A 162 1.15 21.10 -10.52
C ASP A 162 2.30 22.10 -10.33
N LEU A 163 3.48 21.61 -9.92
CA LEU A 163 4.70 22.43 -9.85
C LEU A 163 5.13 23.02 -11.20
N VAL A 164 5.11 22.20 -12.26
CA VAL A 164 5.41 22.66 -13.62
C VAL A 164 4.41 23.72 -14.06
N GLU A 165 3.13 23.55 -13.75
CA GLU A 165 2.10 24.51 -14.14
C GLU A 165 2.21 25.83 -13.35
N ARG A 166 2.50 25.76 -12.05
CA ARG A 166 2.86 26.93 -11.24
C ARG A 166 4.08 27.64 -11.79
N HIS A 167 5.09 26.90 -12.25
CA HIS A 167 6.27 27.48 -12.90
C HIS A 167 5.93 28.18 -14.21
N ARG A 168 5.12 27.57 -15.09
CA ARG A 168 4.65 28.23 -16.32
C ARG A 168 3.84 29.49 -16.04
N SER A 169 2.96 29.45 -15.04
CA SER A 169 2.17 30.61 -14.61
C SER A 169 3.06 31.73 -14.07
N ALA A 170 4.07 31.39 -13.26
CA ALA A 170 5.07 32.34 -12.78
C ALA A 170 5.88 32.93 -13.94
N GLN A 171 6.34 32.09 -14.88
CA GLN A 171 7.08 32.53 -16.07
C GLN A 171 6.25 33.49 -16.94
N GLY A 172 4.96 33.21 -17.16
CA GLY A 172 4.07 34.10 -17.91
C GLY A 172 3.81 35.44 -17.22
N LYS A 173 3.81 35.48 -15.87
CA LYS A 173 3.74 36.73 -15.10
C LYS A 173 5.06 37.50 -15.19
N MET A 174 6.20 36.80 -15.13
CA MET A 174 7.54 37.36 -15.24
C MET A 174 7.82 37.95 -16.63
N SER A 175 7.40 37.26 -17.70
CA SER A 175 7.58 37.77 -19.07
C SER A 175 6.79 39.05 -19.35
N ASN A 176 5.70 39.28 -18.61
CA ASN A 176 4.85 40.46 -18.74
C ASN A 176 5.26 41.63 -17.80
N GLN A 177 6.20 41.41 -16.88
CA GLN A 177 6.73 42.43 -15.98
C GLN A 177 8.10 42.89 -16.45
N SER A 178 8.15 44.00 -17.20
CA SER A 178 9.41 44.48 -17.78
C SER A 178 10.42 45.05 -16.76
N LYS A 179 10.07 45.18 -15.46
CA LYS A 179 10.94 45.84 -14.45
C LYS A 179 10.87 45.34 -13.00
N ASP A 180 10.04 44.34 -12.66
CA ASP A 180 9.85 43.91 -11.25
C ASP A 180 10.62 42.62 -10.92
N PHE A 181 11.96 42.73 -10.87
CA PHE A 181 12.87 41.62 -10.55
C PHE A 181 12.60 40.95 -9.18
N SER A 182 11.99 41.67 -8.23
CA SER A 182 11.72 41.15 -6.88
C SER A 182 10.60 40.10 -6.85
N ALA A 183 9.50 40.32 -7.59
CA ALA A 183 8.37 39.39 -7.67
C ALA A 183 8.74 38.12 -8.46
N ALA A 184 9.56 38.29 -9.49
CA ALA A 184 10.18 37.21 -10.25
C ALA A 184 11.09 36.34 -9.37
N ALA A 185 12.03 36.96 -8.64
CA ALA A 185 12.93 36.26 -7.74
C ALA A 185 12.18 35.53 -6.62
N ALA A 186 11.18 36.16 -6.00
CA ALA A 186 10.36 35.53 -4.97
C ALA A 186 9.59 34.32 -5.50
N SER A 187 9.09 34.37 -6.74
CA SER A 187 8.39 33.24 -7.36
C SER A 187 9.34 32.07 -7.67
N VAL A 188 10.57 32.35 -8.09
CA VAL A 188 11.61 31.33 -8.30
C VAL A 188 12.03 30.70 -6.97
N GLU A 189 12.26 31.50 -5.94
CA GLU A 189 12.65 31.01 -4.61
C GLU A 189 11.56 30.09 -4.00
N VAL A 190 10.28 30.42 -4.18
CA VAL A 190 9.17 29.54 -3.76
C VAL A 190 9.19 28.21 -4.50
N LEU A 191 9.48 28.21 -5.80
CA LEU A 191 9.57 26.98 -6.60
C LEU A 191 10.79 26.13 -6.22
N GLU A 192 11.95 26.76 -6.01
CA GLU A 192 13.16 26.08 -5.53
C GLU A 192 12.92 25.44 -4.17
N ASN A 193 12.31 26.16 -3.23
CA ASN A 193 11.95 25.65 -1.91
C ASN A 193 10.96 24.48 -2.00
N LEU A 194 10.01 24.50 -2.94
CA LEU A 194 9.09 23.37 -3.16
C LEU A 194 9.81 22.14 -3.73
N ILE A 195 10.71 22.31 -4.71
CA ILE A 195 11.50 21.21 -5.29
C ILE A 195 12.43 20.61 -4.23
N PHE A 196 13.13 21.46 -3.48
CA PHE A 196 13.97 21.01 -2.37
C PHE A 196 13.13 20.30 -1.31
N GLY A 197 11.95 20.80 -0.97
CA GLY A 197 11.02 20.14 -0.04
C GLY A 197 10.53 18.78 -0.53
N LEU A 198 10.34 18.58 -1.84
CA LEU A 198 9.96 17.28 -2.40
C LEU A 198 11.08 16.23 -2.31
N ALA A 199 12.32 16.66 -2.56
CA ALA A 199 13.51 15.81 -2.61
C ALA A 199 14.29 15.74 -1.29
N ALA A 200 13.92 16.56 -0.30
CA ALA A 200 14.52 16.60 1.04
C ALA A 200 14.48 15.22 1.72
N PRO A 201 15.33 14.97 2.72
CA PRO A 201 15.32 13.73 3.50
C PRO A 201 13.93 13.30 4.00
N ASP A 202 13.07 14.26 4.33
CA ASP A 202 11.70 14.06 4.79
C ASP A 202 10.62 14.35 3.72
N GLY A 203 11.04 14.68 2.50
CA GLY A 203 10.19 14.92 1.36
C GLY A 203 9.52 13.65 0.81
N PRO A 204 8.37 13.75 0.14
CA PRO A 204 7.63 12.61 -0.39
C PRO A 204 8.45 11.74 -1.36
N ILE A 205 9.26 12.34 -2.25
CA ILE A 205 10.05 11.56 -3.22
C ILE A 205 11.03 10.65 -2.47
N ARG A 206 11.74 11.23 -1.50
CA ARG A 206 12.71 10.50 -0.69
C ARG A 206 12.02 9.44 0.16
N LYS A 207 10.95 9.78 0.87
CA LYS A 207 10.22 8.84 1.73
C LYS A 207 9.62 7.67 0.95
N TYR A 208 9.03 7.89 -0.23
CA TYR A 208 8.56 6.80 -1.08
C TYR A 208 9.71 5.96 -1.62
N ALA A 209 10.81 6.61 -2.04
CA ALA A 209 11.98 5.88 -2.52
C ALA A 209 12.61 5.01 -1.42
N GLU A 210 12.64 5.48 -0.17
CA GLU A 210 13.11 4.70 0.99
C GLU A 210 12.12 3.61 1.40
N ALA A 211 10.81 3.91 1.42
CA ALA A 211 9.76 2.96 1.77
C ALA A 211 9.72 1.76 0.81
N TYR A 212 9.88 2.01 -0.49
CA TYR A 212 10.00 0.98 -1.52
C TYR A 212 11.43 0.46 -1.68
N GLY A 213 12.38 0.91 -0.85
CA GLY A 213 13.76 0.46 -0.80
C GLY A 213 14.61 0.79 -2.02
N ASN A 214 14.20 1.73 -2.88
CA ASN A 214 14.96 2.19 -4.06
C ASN A 214 16.20 3.01 -3.64
N VAL A 215 16.15 3.55 -2.43
CA VAL A 215 17.19 4.36 -1.83
C VAL A 215 17.45 3.87 -0.42
N CYS A 216 18.72 3.81 -0.03
CA CYS A 216 19.11 3.44 1.32
C CYS A 216 18.98 4.64 2.27
N MET A 217 18.65 4.36 3.53
CA MET A 217 18.61 5.34 4.63
C MET A 217 19.89 6.17 4.78
N CYS A 218 21.04 5.66 4.35
CA CYS A 218 22.30 6.40 4.40
C CYS A 218 22.48 7.41 3.25
N GLY A 219 21.49 7.59 2.37
CA GLY A 219 21.62 8.42 1.18
C GLY A 219 22.06 7.69 -0.08
N GLY A 220 22.62 6.48 0.04
CA GLY A 220 23.11 5.70 -1.10
C GLY A 220 21.99 5.11 -1.97
N THR A 221 22.31 4.79 -3.22
CA THR A 221 21.39 4.14 -4.16
C THR A 221 21.47 2.62 -4.02
N MET A 222 20.34 1.95 -4.20
CA MET A 222 20.25 0.49 -4.10
C MET A 222 20.45 -0.10 -5.49
N GLN A 223 21.56 -0.80 -5.71
CA GLN A 223 21.91 -1.43 -6.99
C GLN A 223 21.52 -2.90 -6.98
N LEU A 224 20.91 -3.40 -8.06
CA LEU A 224 20.59 -4.82 -8.21
C LEU A 224 21.89 -5.63 -8.26
N VAL A 225 22.02 -6.62 -7.38
CA VAL A 225 23.20 -7.50 -7.28
C VAL A 225 22.87 -8.98 -7.46
N SER A 226 21.60 -9.37 -7.35
CA SER A 226 21.15 -10.73 -7.63
C SER A 226 19.70 -10.72 -8.07
N GLU A 227 19.38 -11.61 -9.01
CA GLU A 227 18.02 -11.88 -9.48
C GLU A 227 17.85 -13.41 -9.55
N ARG A 228 16.77 -13.91 -8.95
CA ARG A 228 16.39 -15.32 -9.00
C ARG A 228 14.90 -15.43 -9.24
N TYR A 229 14.47 -16.39 -10.04
CA TYR A 229 13.05 -16.67 -10.26
C TYR A 229 12.72 -18.05 -9.68
N ARG A 230 11.71 -18.12 -8.80
CA ARG A 230 11.28 -19.37 -8.17
C ARG A 230 9.78 -19.32 -7.87
N ASP A 231 9.06 -20.39 -8.21
CA ASP A 231 7.65 -20.59 -7.87
C ASP A 231 6.73 -19.42 -8.29
N GLY A 232 7.03 -18.78 -9.42
CA GLY A 232 6.27 -17.63 -9.92
C GLY A 232 6.76 -16.26 -9.44
N ILE A 233 7.75 -16.22 -8.55
CA ILE A 233 8.19 -15.00 -7.84
C ILE A 233 9.64 -14.68 -8.19
N TYR A 234 9.91 -13.42 -8.53
CA TYR A 234 11.25 -12.86 -8.69
C TYR A 234 11.81 -12.41 -7.33
N GLU A 235 12.86 -13.05 -6.87
CA GLU A 235 13.70 -12.63 -5.74
C GLU A 235 14.82 -11.71 -6.26
N LEU A 236 14.68 -10.40 -6.03
CA LEU A 236 15.63 -9.37 -6.42
C LEU A 236 16.39 -8.85 -5.20
N THR A 237 17.71 -9.07 -5.14
CA THR A 237 18.55 -8.53 -4.07
C THR A 237 19.28 -7.29 -4.53
N PHE A 238 19.13 -6.23 -3.76
CA PHE A 238 19.78 -4.94 -3.97
C PHE A 238 20.82 -4.69 -2.88
N MET A 239 21.92 -4.03 -3.22
CA MET A 239 22.96 -3.59 -2.28
C MET A 239 23.15 -2.09 -2.38
N CYS A 240 23.25 -1.42 -1.23
CA CYS A 240 23.56 -0.01 -1.15
C CYS A 240 25.01 0.24 -1.58
N ASN A 241 25.20 1.12 -2.57
CA ASN A 241 26.53 1.51 -3.04
C ASN A 241 27.37 2.28 -2.00
N ARG A 242 26.73 2.82 -0.94
CA ARG A 242 27.38 3.65 0.08
C ARG A 242 27.70 2.90 1.37
N CYS A 243 26.78 2.09 1.88
CA CYS A 243 26.96 1.39 3.17
C CYS A 243 26.88 -0.14 3.08
N GLY A 244 26.74 -0.71 1.88
CA GLY A 244 26.70 -2.16 1.68
C GLY A 244 25.43 -2.85 2.19
N ARG A 245 24.45 -2.12 2.75
CA ARG A 245 23.17 -2.68 3.20
C ARG A 245 22.50 -3.44 2.06
N LYS A 246 22.10 -4.69 2.32
CA LYS A 246 21.37 -5.52 1.37
C LYS A 246 19.87 -5.50 1.68
N VAL A 247 19.05 -5.48 0.63
CA VAL A 247 17.58 -5.60 0.71
C VAL A 247 17.14 -6.55 -0.39
N THR A 248 16.44 -7.62 -0.02
CA THR A 248 15.86 -8.58 -0.97
C THR A 248 14.36 -8.31 -1.11
N ARG A 249 13.88 -8.21 -2.34
CA ARG A 249 12.49 -7.97 -2.69
C ARG A 249 11.93 -9.15 -3.46
N TYR A 250 10.62 -9.35 -3.31
CA TYR A 250 9.87 -10.40 -3.97
C TYR A 250 8.85 -9.74 -4.90
N HIS A 251 8.95 -10.04 -6.20
CA HIS A 251 8.18 -9.45 -7.30
C HIS A 251 7.37 -10.51 -8.04
#